data_AF-A0A7C1SAE7-F1
#
_entry.id   AF-A0A7C1SAE7-F1
#
_cell.length_a   1.000
_cell.length_b   1.000
_cell.length_c   1.000
_cell.angle_alpha   90.00
_cell.angle_beta   90.00
_cell.angle_gamma   90.00
#
_symmetry.space_group_name_H-M   'P 1'
#
loop_
_entity.id
_entity.type
_entity.pdbx_description
1 polymer ?
#
loop_
_entity_poly.entity_id
_entity_poly.type
_entity_poly.pdbx_seq_one_letter_code
_entity_poly.pdbx_strand_id
1 'polypeptide(L)' 'MTVQEITASFEEIAPLAYAEDFDNVGLLVGDPLKEVTGVLVTLDTLENTIEEAITKNCNLIVSFHGH' A
#
# COMPACT_ATOMS: atom_id res chain seq x y z
N MET A 1 -4.89 10.16 -9.39
CA MET A 1 -4.64 8.71 -9.45
C MET A 1 -5.17 8.14 -8.16
N THR A 2 -6.15 7.27 -8.27
CA THR A 2 -6.77 6.58 -7.14
C THR A 2 -5.89 5.43 -6.65
N VAL A 3 -6.13 4.96 -5.42
CA VAL A 3 -5.45 3.77 -4.88
C VAL A 3 -5.60 2.58 -5.83
N GLN A 4 -6.80 2.35 -6.37
CA GLN A 4 -7.07 1.27 -7.31
C GLN A 4 -6.24 1.34 -8.59
N GLU A 5 -6.06 2.53 -9.17
CA GLU A 5 -5.25 2.73 -10.37
C GLU A 5 -3.77 2.42 -10.12
N ILE A 6 -3.26 2.80 -8.94
CA ILE A 6 -1.89 2.50 -8.53
C ILE A 6 -1.71 1.00 -8.31
N THR A 7 -2.59 0.36 -7.54
CA THR A 7 -2.49 -1.09 -7.27
C THR A 7 -2.62 -1.92 -8.55
N ALA A 8 -3.44 -1.48 -9.52
CA ALA A 8 -3.54 -2.14 -10.81
C ALA A 8 -2.20 -2.12 -11.58
N SER A 9 -1.40 -1.07 -11.43
CA SER A 9 -0.05 -1.00 -12.01
C SER A 9 0.92 -1.95 -11.31
N PHE A 10 0.73 -2.24 -10.02
CA PHE A 10 1.52 -3.24 -9.31
C PHE A 10 1.21 -4.65 -9.77
N GLU A 11 -0.05 -4.99 -10.07
CA GLU A 11 -0.42 -6.32 -10.60
C GLU A 11 0.33 -6.69 -11.89
N GLU A 12 0.76 -5.70 -12.69
CA GLU A 12 1.51 -5.95 -13.93
C GLU A 12 2.92 -6.52 -13.65
N ILE A 13 3.51 -6.17 -12.50
CA ILE A 13 4.87 -6.58 -12.12
C ILE A 13 4.90 -7.57 -10.95
N ALA A 14 3.87 -7.58 -10.11
CA ALA A 14 3.70 -8.41 -8.94
C ALA A 14 2.23 -8.82 -8.80
N PRO A 15 1.75 -9.76 -9.64
CA PRO A 15 0.40 -10.31 -9.54
C PRO A 15 0.09 -10.86 -8.15
N LEU A 16 -1.10 -10.56 -7.60
CA LEU A 16 -1.55 -11.13 -6.32
C LEU A 16 -1.62 -12.67 -6.35
N ALA A 17 -1.81 -13.26 -7.53
CA ALA A 17 -1.83 -14.71 -7.71
C ALA A 17 -0.49 -15.41 -7.40
N TYR A 18 0.59 -14.64 -7.20
CA TYR A 18 1.88 -15.18 -6.75
C TYR A 18 2.02 -15.23 -5.22
N ALA A 19 1.11 -14.60 -4.48
CA ALA A 19 1.09 -14.70 -3.03
C ALA A 19 0.63 -16.10 -2.59
N GLU A 20 1.17 -16.58 -1.48
CA GLU A 20 0.74 -17.85 -0.90
C GLU A 20 -0.62 -17.69 -0.22
N ASP A 21 -1.36 -18.79 -0.03
CA ASP A 21 -2.72 -18.76 0.53
C ASP A 21 -2.80 -18.16 1.95
N PHE A 22 -1.68 -18.10 2.67
CA PHE A 22 -1.60 -17.53 4.02
C PHE A 22 -1.21 -16.04 4.02
N ASP A 23 -0.82 -15.48 2.88
CA ASP A 23 -0.42 -14.08 2.78
C ASP A 23 -1.65 -13.16 2.81
N ASN A 24 -1.55 -12.07 3.57
CA ASN A 24 -2.56 -11.01 3.59
C ASN A 24 -2.06 -9.84 2.74
N VAL A 25 -2.44 -9.83 1.46
CA VAL A 25 -1.91 -8.93 0.43
C VAL A 25 -3.02 -8.11 -0.25
N GLY A 26 -2.62 -7.07 -0.96
CA GLY A 26 -3.53 -6.12 -1.61
C GLY A 26 -3.85 -4.92 -0.72
N LEU A 27 -5.04 -4.34 -0.88
CA LEU A 27 -5.48 -3.22 -0.05
C LEU A 27 -6.05 -3.72 1.28
N LEU A 28 -5.25 -3.65 2.35
CA LEU A 28 -5.65 -4.14 3.67
C LEU A 28 -6.58 -3.18 4.42
N VAL A 29 -6.31 -1.88 4.32
CA VAL A 29 -7.09 -0.82 4.98
C VAL A 29 -7.13 0.41 4.08
N GLY A 30 -8.32 0.99 3.92
CA GLY A 30 -8.51 2.25 3.19
C GLY A 30 -9.67 2.19 2.20
N ASP A 31 -9.68 3.14 1.27
CA ASP A 31 -10.68 3.28 0.22
C ASP A 31 -10.00 3.20 -1.16
N PRO A 32 -10.34 2.21 -2.00
CA PRO A 32 -9.73 2.04 -3.32
C PRO A 32 -9.98 3.24 -4.26
N LEU A 33 -11.06 4.01 -4.05
CA LEU A 33 -11.42 5.16 -4.86
C LEU A 33 -10.80 6.47 -4.37
N LYS A 34 -10.06 6.43 -3.25
CA LYS A 34 -9.43 7.62 -2.69
C LYS A 34 -8.30 8.12 -3.60
N GLU A 35 -8.29 9.42 -3.87
CA GLU A 35 -7.19 10.09 -4.58
C GLU A 35 -5.90 10.03 -3.76
N VAL A 36 -4.80 9.68 -4.42
CA VAL A 36 -3.48 9.53 -3.79
C VAL A 36 -2.70 10.82 -3.94
N THR A 37 -2.28 11.39 -2.80
CA THR A 37 -1.48 12.61 -2.71
C THR A 37 0.01 12.33 -2.54
N GLY A 38 0.37 11.14 -2.07
CA GLY A 38 1.74 10.69 -1.92
C GLY A 38 1.81 9.25 -1.44
N VAL A 39 2.87 8.56 -1.83
CA VAL A 39 3.09 7.14 -1.51
C VAL A 39 4.36 7.02 -0.66
N LEU A 40 4.25 6.34 0.49
CA LEU A 40 5.41 5.92 1.28
C LEU A 40 5.63 4.41 1.07
N VAL A 41 6.85 4.03 0.73
CA VAL A 41 7.23 2.61 0.58
C VAL A 41 8.06 2.19 1.79
N THR A 42 7.68 1.08 2.43
CA THR A 42 8.31 0.58 3.67
C THR A 42 8.41 -0.94 3.67
N LEU A 43 9.22 -1.49 4.58
CA LEU A 43 9.23 -2.92 4.89
C LEU A 43 8.11 -3.29 5.86
N ASP A 44 7.97 -2.51 6.94
CA ASP A 44 7.01 -2.73 8.02
C ASP A 44 6.10 -1.50 8.20
N THR A 45 4.83 -1.74 8.55
CA THR A 45 3.87 -0.67 8.90
C THR A 45 3.84 -0.48 10.42
N LEU A 46 4.81 0.27 10.94
CA LEU A 46 4.94 0.62 12.36
C LEU A 46 4.49 2.06 12.64
N GLU A 47 4.27 2.40 13.91
CA GLU A 47 3.82 3.73 14.34
C GLU A 47 4.69 4.87 13.79
N ASN A 48 6.02 4.70 13.80
CA ASN A 48 6.95 5.68 13.23
C ASN A 48 6.79 5.86 11.70
N THR A 49 6.44 4.81 10.97
CA THR A 49 6.18 4.89 9.52
C THR A 49 4.87 5.60 9.21
N ILE A 50 3.87 5.48 10.11
CA ILE A 50 2.63 6.24 10.02
C ILE A 50 2.91 7.73 10.25
N GLU A 51 3.67 8.06 11.30
CA GLU A 51 4.09 9.45 11.57
C GLU A 51 4.91 10.05 10.42
N GLU A 52 5.78 9.24 9.80
CA GLU A 52 6.53 9.65 8.61
C GLU A 52 5.60 9.95 7.43
N ALA A 53 4.63 9.07 7.15
CA ALA A 53 3.66 9.28 6.08
C ALA A 53 2.86 10.57 6.30
N ILE A 54 2.38 10.81 7.53
CA ILE A 54 1.67 12.03 7.91
C ILE A 54 2.56 13.26 7.70
N THR A 55 3.79 13.23 8.20
CA THR A 55 4.76 14.33 8.08
C THR A 55 5.08 14.66 6.62
N LYS A 56 5.16 13.64 5.77
CA LYS A 56 5.42 13.77 4.33
C LYS A 56 4.15 14.02 3.49
N ASN A 57 2.97 14.10 4.12
CA ASN A 57 1.67 14.20 3.44
C ASN A 57 1.40 13.06 2.44
N CYS A 58 1.92 11.86 2.73
CA CYS A 58 1.58 10.63 2.02
C CYS A 58 0.28 10.05 2.59
N ASN A 59 -0.62 9.62 1.72
CA ASN A 59 -1.91 9.04 2.10
C ASN A 59 -2.10 7.61 1.59
N LEU A 60 -1.04 7.02 1.03
CA LEU A 60 -0.91 5.60 0.71
C LEU A 60 0.42 5.10 1.27
N ILE A 61 0.39 3.98 2.01
CA ILE A 61 1.58 3.25 2.44
C ILE A 61 1.59 1.92 1.70
N VAL A 62 2.72 1.59 1.08
CA VAL A 62 2.98 0.30 0.43
C VAL A 62 4.04 -0.41 1.27
N SER A 63 3.64 -1.49 1.94
CA SER A 63 4.50 -2.26 2.85
C SER A 63 4.70 -3.67 2.30
N PHE A 64 5.87 -4.27 2.53
CA PHE A 64 6.10 -5.68 2.20
C PHE A 64 5.49 -6.60 3.26
N HIS A 65 5.60 -6.26 4.55
CA HIS A 65 4.88 -6.96 5.60
C HIS A 65 3.50 -6.33 5.81
N GLY A 66 2.46 -7.10 5.50
CA GLY A 66 1.07 -6.79 5.82
C GLY A 66 0.75 -7.25 7.25
N HIS A 67 0.53 -6.30 8.15
CA HIS A 67 0.05 -6.53 9.51
C HIS A 67 -1.20 -5.70 9.77
#